data_AF-V4YCS2-F1
#
_entry.id   AF-V4YCS2-F1
#
_cell.length_a   1.000
_cell.length_b   1.000
_cell.length_c   1.000
_cell.angle_alpha   90.00
_cell.angle_beta   90.00
_cell.angle_gamma   90.00
#
_symmetry.space_group_name_H-M   'P 1'
#
loop_
_entity.id
_entity.type
_entity.pdbx_description
1 polymer ?
#
loop_
_entity_poly.entity_id
_entity_poly.type
_entity_poly.pdbx_seq_one_letter_code
_entity_poly.pdbx_strand_id
1 'polypeptide(L)'
;MSEEAGPRGGTDVLRSKRDATQYQILADIADRQPAVNQREIASAVGITAQAVSEYLQSLVDEGYVEKHGRGRYEVTKTGVDWLISQTDELQSFIDHVSKDVIERVDVDTAIAAAAIESGDSVSLQMRDGALHAVPGAAGSTTGVAVTAGAAGSDIGVTEFDGVLNYDLGHVTIVSIPRVQDGGSNAVDSETLLNQQDKHDLTAVAGNEALAAAHTAGVEPDIRFGTTQAITEATVKGLDVLSLAVQTAVSDQTDTLRERNITYELVDPTGTRLRGRVIARFVSGCRDAIRSGDNRTGAASSVYDGPFSPDYRFPCWSVGALSLTHRR
;
A
#
# COMPACT_ATOMS: atom_id res chain seq x y z
N MET A 1 42.93 29.71 14.07
CA MET A 1 42.96 28.24 13.93
C MET A 1 42.01 27.70 14.97
N SER A 2 40.76 27.54 14.55
CA SER A 2 39.68 26.98 15.37
C SER A 2 39.59 25.52 15.02
N GLU A 3 39.79 24.66 15.99
CA GLU A 3 39.61 23.22 15.88
C GLU A 3 38.11 22.95 16.10
N GLU A 4 37.37 22.75 15.01
CA GLU A 4 35.98 22.31 15.08
C GLU A 4 35.92 20.88 15.60
N ALA A 5 35.24 20.69 16.73
CA ALA A 5 34.90 19.38 17.25
C ALA A 5 33.80 18.76 16.36
N GLY A 6 34.16 17.72 15.61
CA GLY A 6 33.20 16.90 14.87
C GLY A 6 32.21 16.18 15.81
N PRO A 7 31.01 15.81 15.31
CA PRO A 7 29.93 15.29 16.12
C PRO A 7 30.28 13.91 16.69
N ARG A 8 30.25 13.79 18.03
CA ARG A 8 30.25 12.49 18.71
C ARG A 8 28.84 11.90 18.67
N GLY A 9 28.57 11.05 17.69
CA GLY A 9 27.38 10.22 17.66
C GLY A 9 27.68 9.00 16.79
N GLY A 10 27.93 7.84 17.40
CA GLY A 10 28.42 6.68 16.68
C GLY A 10 28.14 5.36 17.38
N THR A 11 26.95 4.82 17.13
CA THR A 11 26.53 3.42 17.24
C THR A 11 26.92 2.72 18.55
N ASP A 12 26.15 2.94 19.63
CA ASP A 12 26.41 2.22 20.88
C ASP A 12 25.92 0.77 20.81
N VAL A 13 24.69 0.54 20.34
CA VAL A 13 24.07 -0.81 20.30
C VAL A 13 24.87 -1.85 19.50
N LEU A 14 25.39 -1.53 18.30
CA LEU A 14 26.14 -2.52 17.50
C LEU A 14 27.63 -2.64 17.90
N ARG A 15 28.17 -1.67 18.63
CA ARG A 15 29.56 -1.71 19.12
C ARG A 15 29.66 -2.30 20.52
N SER A 16 28.60 -2.17 21.30
CA SER A 16 28.50 -2.59 22.69
C SER A 16 27.52 -3.75 22.82
N LYS A 17 28.07 -4.92 23.13
CA LYS A 17 27.26 -6.11 23.49
C LYS A 17 26.29 -5.82 24.62
N ARG A 18 26.65 -4.89 25.53
CA ARG A 18 25.81 -4.47 26.65
C ARG A 18 24.56 -3.75 26.13
N ASP A 19 24.73 -2.75 25.27
CA ASP A 19 23.63 -1.90 24.82
C ASP A 19 22.73 -2.63 23.82
N ALA A 20 23.28 -3.50 22.97
CA ALA A 20 22.46 -4.44 22.18
C ALA A 20 21.56 -5.32 23.05
N THR A 21 22.10 -5.86 24.14
CA THR A 21 21.34 -6.73 25.03
C THR A 21 20.29 -5.93 25.82
N GLN A 22 20.63 -4.72 26.27
CA GLN A 22 19.68 -3.79 26.90
C GLN A 22 18.56 -3.40 25.93
N TYR A 23 18.87 -3.09 24.67
CA TYR A 23 17.91 -2.79 23.62
C TYR A 23 16.93 -3.95 23.39
N GLN A 24 17.45 -5.16 23.23
CA GLN A 24 16.62 -6.36 23.04
C GLN A 24 15.70 -6.62 24.25
N ILE A 25 16.22 -6.50 25.48
CA ILE A 25 15.42 -6.67 26.70
C ILE A 25 14.33 -5.59 26.81
N LEU A 26 14.67 -4.33 26.51
CA LEU A 26 13.75 -3.21 26.64
C LEU A 26 12.65 -3.23 25.57
N ALA A 27 13.00 -3.56 24.33
CA ALA A 27 12.04 -3.78 23.24
C ALA A 27 11.10 -4.94 23.55
N ASP A 28 11.64 -6.02 24.13
CA ASP A 28 10.85 -7.19 24.53
C ASP A 28 9.84 -6.88 25.65
N ILE A 29 10.23 -6.03 26.61
CA ILE A 29 9.30 -5.52 27.62
C ILE A 29 8.27 -4.60 26.95
N ALA A 30 8.67 -3.69 26.08
CA ALA A 30 7.75 -2.75 25.42
C ALA A 30 6.64 -3.46 24.62
N ASP A 31 6.98 -4.58 23.95
CA ASP A 31 6.04 -5.39 23.18
C ASP A 31 5.05 -6.18 24.07
N ARG A 32 5.48 -6.58 25.28
CA ARG A 32 4.75 -7.55 26.13
C ARG A 32 4.34 -7.01 27.51
N GLN A 33 4.58 -5.72 27.76
CA GLN A 33 4.19 -5.04 29.00
C GLN A 33 2.67 -5.04 29.21
N PRO A 34 2.20 -4.97 30.47
CA PRO A 34 2.99 -4.96 31.72
C PRO A 34 3.25 -6.36 32.28
N ALA A 35 2.91 -7.42 31.54
CA ALA A 35 2.80 -8.78 32.07
C ALA A 35 3.88 -9.74 31.53
N VAL A 36 5.13 -9.29 31.49
CA VAL A 36 6.28 -10.11 31.10
C VAL A 36 7.16 -10.43 32.32
N ASN A 37 7.60 -11.67 32.47
CA ASN A 37 8.52 -12.09 33.53
C ASN A 37 9.94 -12.40 33.01
N GLN A 38 10.93 -12.41 33.91
CA GLN A 38 12.35 -12.56 33.55
C GLN A 38 12.67 -13.84 32.74
N ARG A 39 11.95 -14.94 32.97
CA ARG A 39 12.20 -16.20 32.25
C ARG A 39 11.72 -16.09 30.80
N GLU A 40 10.60 -15.41 30.57
CA GLU A 40 10.08 -15.14 29.24
C GLU A 40 11.01 -14.22 28.46
N ILE A 41 11.53 -13.16 29.11
CA ILE A 41 12.54 -12.27 28.53
C ILE A 41 13.81 -13.04 28.18
N ALA A 42 14.32 -13.86 29.11
CA ALA A 42 15.51 -14.68 28.91
C ALA A 42 15.38 -15.62 27.70
N SER A 43 14.21 -16.24 27.56
CA SER A 43 13.92 -17.13 26.43
C SER A 43 13.85 -16.40 25.09
N ALA A 44 13.32 -15.17 25.05
CA ALA A 44 13.20 -14.40 23.81
C ALA A 44 14.52 -13.77 23.37
N VAL A 45 15.30 -13.24 24.32
CA VAL A 45 16.61 -12.62 24.05
C VAL A 45 17.71 -13.67 23.86
N GLY A 46 17.50 -14.91 24.34
CA GLY A 46 18.47 -16.00 24.20
C GLY A 46 19.63 -15.94 25.19
N ILE A 47 19.41 -15.39 26.39
CA ILE A 47 20.41 -15.30 27.47
C ILE A 47 19.89 -15.96 28.75
N THR A 48 20.75 -16.08 29.77
CA THR A 48 20.35 -16.70 31.05
C THR A 48 19.45 -15.77 31.86
N ALA A 49 18.53 -16.33 32.66
CA ALA A 49 17.68 -15.53 33.56
C ALA A 49 18.49 -14.69 34.58
N GLN A 50 19.68 -15.17 34.97
CA GLN A 50 20.60 -14.39 35.81
C GLN A 50 21.11 -13.15 35.08
N ALA A 51 21.57 -13.30 33.83
CA ALA A 51 22.01 -12.17 33.02
C ALA A 51 20.87 -11.18 32.80
N VAL A 52 19.65 -11.64 32.49
CA VAL A 52 18.46 -10.79 32.41
C VAL A 52 18.25 -10.01 33.70
N SER A 53 18.38 -10.65 34.87
CA SER A 53 18.22 -9.95 36.15
C SER A 53 19.25 -8.83 36.35
N GLU A 54 20.50 -9.01 35.91
CA GLU A 54 21.55 -8.00 35.99
C GLU A 54 21.28 -6.82 35.05
N TYR A 55 20.85 -7.10 33.82
CA TYR A 55 20.43 -6.07 32.86
C TYR A 55 19.21 -5.30 33.33
N LEU A 56 18.19 -5.98 33.87
CA LEU A 56 17.00 -5.33 34.41
C LEU A 56 17.30 -4.45 35.61
N GLN A 57 18.24 -4.85 36.46
CA GLN A 57 18.71 -4.00 37.55
C GLN A 57 19.31 -2.70 36.98
N SER A 58 20.19 -2.82 35.98
CA SER A 58 20.79 -1.65 35.32
C SER A 58 19.73 -0.75 34.64
N LEU A 59 18.77 -1.34 33.93
CA LEU A 59 17.69 -0.60 33.27
C LEU A 59 16.75 0.12 34.26
N VAL A 60 16.55 -0.45 35.44
CA VAL A 60 15.80 0.20 36.53
C VAL A 60 16.63 1.34 37.14
N ASP A 61 17.93 1.12 37.36
CA ASP A 61 18.84 2.13 37.91
C ASP A 61 19.02 3.32 36.94
N GLU A 62 19.00 3.06 35.64
CA GLU A 62 19.04 4.06 34.55
C GLU A 62 17.67 4.73 34.30
N GLY A 63 16.59 4.25 34.95
CA GLY A 63 15.25 4.82 34.85
C GLY A 63 14.51 4.51 33.56
N TYR A 64 14.97 3.52 32.78
CA TYR A 64 14.32 3.07 31.54
C TYR A 64 13.19 2.07 31.79
N VAL A 65 13.22 1.35 32.91
CA VAL A 65 12.21 0.36 33.29
C VAL A 65 11.72 0.60 34.71
N GLU A 66 10.41 0.47 34.90
CA GLU A 66 9.79 0.40 36.22
C GLU A 66 9.44 -1.05 36.56
N LYS A 67 9.76 -1.45 37.80
CA LYS A 67 9.44 -2.78 38.32
C LYS A 67 8.15 -2.72 39.14
N HIS A 68 7.17 -3.48 38.69
CA HIS A 68 5.92 -3.73 39.41
C HIS A 68 6.01 -4.97 40.29
N GLY A 69 5.03 -5.12 41.20
CA GLY A 69 4.89 -6.31 42.03
C GLY A 69 4.78 -7.61 41.20
N ARG A 70 5.36 -8.69 41.71
CA ARG A 70 5.37 -10.05 41.10
C ARG A 70 6.20 -10.17 39.81
N GLY A 71 7.28 -9.42 39.68
CA GLY A 71 8.25 -9.60 38.58
C GLY A 71 7.72 -9.14 37.22
N ARG A 72 6.88 -8.10 37.25
CA ARG A 72 6.32 -7.42 36.08
C ARG A 72 7.12 -6.17 35.81
N TYR A 73 7.35 -5.88 34.55
CA TYR A 73 8.16 -4.74 34.10
C TYR A 73 7.36 -3.89 33.12
N GLU A 74 7.54 -2.59 33.20
CA GLU A 74 6.95 -1.61 32.29
C GLU A 74 8.03 -0.63 31.84
N VAL A 75 8.01 -0.25 30.57
CA VAL A 75 8.99 0.69 30.02
C VAL A 75 8.56 2.10 30.37
N THR A 76 9.48 2.91 30.91
CA THR A 76 9.21 4.32 31.22
C THR A 76 9.23 5.15 29.95
N LYS A 77 8.77 6.40 30.02
CA LYS A 77 8.91 7.35 28.88
C LYS A 77 10.37 7.52 28.47
N THR A 78 11.27 7.65 29.44
CA THR A 78 12.71 7.74 29.19
C THR A 78 13.24 6.48 28.50
N GLY A 79 12.74 5.30 28.85
CA GLY A 79 13.07 4.04 28.17
C GLY A 79 12.57 4.00 26.72
N VAL A 80 11.36 4.52 26.47
CA VAL A 80 10.83 4.65 25.09
C VAL A 80 11.67 5.63 24.27
N ASP A 81 12.02 6.79 24.82
CA ASP A 81 12.86 7.78 24.15
C ASP A 81 14.24 7.21 23.81
N TRP A 82 14.81 6.42 24.72
CA TRP A 82 16.06 5.70 24.48
C TRP A 82 15.91 4.64 23.37
N LEU A 83 14.82 3.87 23.35
CA LEU A 83 14.55 2.90 22.26
C LEU A 83 14.45 3.59 20.89
N ILE A 84 13.76 4.74 20.81
CA ILE A 84 13.64 5.52 19.58
C ILE A 84 15.03 5.98 19.12
N SER A 85 15.80 6.61 20.02
CA SER A 85 17.16 7.08 19.69
C SER A 85 18.05 5.95 19.18
N GLN A 86 18.05 4.79 19.83
CA GLN A 86 18.87 3.65 19.40
C GLN A 86 18.38 3.04 18.07
N THR A 87 17.07 3.10 17.80
CA THR A 87 16.51 2.64 16.52
C THR A 87 16.90 3.57 15.37
N ASP A 88 16.86 4.89 15.58
CA ASP A 88 17.27 5.88 14.59
C ASP A 88 18.78 5.75 14.25
N GLU A 89 19.61 5.49 15.27
CA GLU A 89 21.03 5.20 15.08
C GLU A 89 21.25 3.92 14.26
N LEU A 90 20.50 2.85 14.55
CA LEU A 90 20.58 1.59 13.81
C LEU A 90 20.16 1.77 12.35
N GLN A 91 19.07 2.50 12.09
CA GLN A 91 18.63 2.82 10.73
C GLN A 91 19.69 3.60 9.97
N SER A 92 20.26 4.63 10.60
CA SER A 92 21.34 5.44 10.01
C SER A 92 22.56 4.60 9.63
N PHE A 93 22.92 3.63 10.47
CA PHE A 93 24.01 2.70 10.19
C PHE A 93 23.70 1.75 9.02
N ILE A 94 22.49 1.17 8.99
CA ILE A 94 22.04 0.31 7.88
C ILE A 94 22.08 1.09 6.56
N ASP A 95 21.60 2.33 6.57
CA ASP A 95 21.65 3.23 5.42
C ASP A 95 23.08 3.46 4.94
N HIS A 96 24.01 3.78 5.85
CA HIS A 96 25.42 3.96 5.52
C HIS A 96 26.03 2.69 4.93
N VAL A 97 25.80 1.52 5.53
CA VAL A 97 26.34 0.26 5.01
C VAL A 97 25.75 -0.09 3.65
N SER A 98 24.44 0.12 3.47
CA SER A 98 23.75 -0.19 2.21
C SER A 98 24.16 0.74 1.08
N LYS A 99 24.41 2.03 1.37
CA LYS A 99 24.76 3.04 0.35
C LYS A 99 26.26 3.14 0.10
N ASP A 100 27.08 3.10 1.15
CA ASP A 100 28.49 3.49 1.07
C ASP A 100 29.47 2.30 1.16
N VAL A 101 29.04 1.13 1.64
CA VAL A 101 29.93 -0.04 1.86
C VAL A 101 29.58 -1.21 0.95
N ILE A 102 28.30 -1.52 0.81
CA ILE A 102 27.78 -2.56 -0.08
C ILE A 102 27.25 -1.85 -1.32
N GLU A 103 28.14 -1.22 -2.08
CA GLU A 103 27.78 -0.51 -3.31
C GLU A 103 27.23 -1.51 -4.35
N ARG A 104 25.92 -1.79 -4.26
CA ARG A 104 25.16 -2.30 -5.39
C ARG A 104 24.79 -1.05 -6.16
N VAL A 105 25.44 -0.85 -7.30
CA VAL A 105 24.99 0.10 -8.30
C VAL A 105 23.62 -0.42 -8.74
N ASP A 106 22.55 0.06 -8.12
CA ASP A 106 21.20 -0.22 -8.56
C ASP A 106 21.07 0.44 -9.94
N VAL A 107 21.00 -0.42 -10.95
CA VAL A 107 20.82 -0.02 -12.34
C VAL A 107 19.34 -0.17 -12.65
N ASP A 108 18.68 0.97 -12.79
CA ASP A 108 17.31 1.02 -13.28
C ASP A 108 17.30 1.08 -14.81
N THR A 109 16.24 0.55 -15.40
CA THR A 109 16.05 0.55 -16.85
C THR A 109 15.14 1.70 -17.25
N ALA A 110 15.59 2.52 -18.20
CA ALA A 110 14.82 3.59 -18.81
C ALA A 110 14.80 3.46 -20.33
N ILE A 111 13.78 4.02 -20.99
CA ILE A 111 13.70 4.10 -22.45
C ILE A 111 14.40 5.38 -22.91
N ALA A 112 15.41 5.24 -23.76
CA ALA A 112 16.15 6.37 -24.30
C ALA A 112 15.24 7.23 -25.21
N ALA A 113 15.10 8.53 -24.91
CA ALA A 113 14.32 9.46 -25.73
C ALA A 113 15.06 9.91 -26.99
N ALA A 114 16.39 9.80 -26.98
CA ALA A 114 17.30 10.07 -28.09
C ALA A 114 18.52 9.15 -27.97
N ALA A 115 19.48 9.23 -28.89
CA ALA A 115 20.74 8.50 -28.75
C ALA A 115 21.48 8.95 -27.49
N ILE A 116 21.91 7.99 -26.67
CA ILE A 116 22.62 8.18 -25.40
C ILE A 116 23.82 7.24 -25.39
N GLU A 117 24.99 7.76 -25.02
CA GLU A 117 26.21 6.98 -24.86
C GLU A 117 26.43 6.60 -23.38
N SER A 118 27.22 5.55 -23.15
CA SER A 118 27.62 5.17 -21.78
C SER A 118 28.48 6.29 -21.17
N GLY A 119 28.15 6.68 -19.95
CA GLY A 119 28.74 7.80 -19.22
C GLY A 119 28.02 9.13 -19.40
N ASP A 120 27.03 9.23 -20.29
CA ASP A 120 26.25 10.46 -20.45
C ASP A 120 25.38 10.72 -19.22
N SER A 121 25.35 11.98 -18.79
CA SER A 121 24.33 12.44 -17.85
C SER A 121 22.97 12.49 -18.55
N VAL A 122 21.95 11.97 -17.88
CA VAL A 122 20.57 11.90 -18.38
C VAL A 122 19.60 12.51 -17.38
N SER A 123 18.52 13.08 -17.89
CA SER A 123 17.38 13.55 -17.12
C SER A 123 16.26 12.53 -17.26
N LEU A 124 15.62 12.22 -16.14
CA LEU A 124 14.64 11.15 -16.05
C LEU A 124 13.23 11.70 -15.92
N GLN A 125 12.28 11.08 -16.62
CA GLN A 125 10.88 11.48 -16.59
C GLN A 125 9.96 10.28 -16.82
N MET A 126 8.81 10.27 -16.18
CA MET A 126 7.73 9.33 -16.52
C MET A 126 7.05 9.81 -17.81
N ARG A 127 6.84 8.89 -18.75
CA ARG A 127 6.03 9.12 -19.95
C ARG A 127 5.38 7.81 -20.35
N ASP A 128 4.10 7.86 -20.68
CA ASP A 128 3.33 6.70 -21.17
C ASP A 128 3.47 5.47 -20.25
N GLY A 129 3.53 5.71 -18.92
CA GLY A 129 3.67 4.67 -17.90
C GLY A 129 5.08 4.07 -17.75
N ALA A 130 6.07 4.56 -18.50
CA ALA A 130 7.45 4.09 -18.48
C ALA A 130 8.43 5.19 -18.07
N LEU A 131 9.57 4.79 -17.49
CA LEU A 131 10.67 5.70 -17.22
C LEU A 131 11.43 5.98 -18.52
N HIS A 132 11.60 7.25 -18.85
CA HIS A 132 12.36 7.70 -20.01
C HIS A 132 13.59 8.48 -19.59
N ALA A 133 14.67 8.30 -20.35
CA ALA A 133 15.92 9.03 -20.19
C ALA A 133 16.13 10.00 -21.36
N VAL A 134 16.32 11.27 -21.06
CA VAL A 134 16.59 12.35 -22.00
C VAL A 134 18.05 12.78 -21.83
N PRO A 135 18.84 12.96 -22.91
CA PRO A 135 20.22 13.42 -22.78
C PRO A 135 20.35 14.76 -22.05
N GLY A 136 21.36 14.87 -21.19
CA GLY A 136 21.65 16.07 -20.39
C GLY A 136 21.06 16.02 -18.98
N ALA A 137 21.42 17.00 -18.15
CA ALA A 137 21.07 17.05 -16.71
C ALA A 137 20.17 18.25 -16.36
N ALA A 138 19.22 18.59 -17.23
CA ALA A 138 18.35 19.76 -17.06
C ALA A 138 17.08 19.48 -16.24
N GLY A 139 16.73 18.20 -16.04
CA GLY A 139 15.55 17.78 -15.28
C GLY A 139 15.76 17.86 -13.77
N SER A 140 14.65 17.72 -13.02
CA SER A 140 14.66 17.64 -11.55
C SER A 140 15.16 16.29 -11.00
N THR A 141 15.27 15.31 -11.88
CA THR A 141 15.77 13.96 -11.59
C THR A 141 16.79 13.61 -12.64
N THR A 142 17.99 13.27 -12.22
CA THR A 142 19.12 12.99 -13.11
C THR A 142 19.78 11.68 -12.75
N GLY A 143 20.57 11.16 -13.67
CA GLY A 143 21.41 9.99 -13.46
C GLY A 143 22.49 9.89 -14.53
N VAL A 144 23.24 8.81 -14.49
CA VAL A 144 24.32 8.51 -15.45
C VAL A 144 23.99 7.22 -16.18
N ALA A 145 24.02 7.26 -17.51
CA ALA A 145 23.83 6.08 -18.34
C ALA A 145 25.02 5.12 -18.19
N VAL A 146 24.77 3.85 -17.87
CA VAL A 146 25.82 2.81 -17.82
C VAL A 146 25.89 2.02 -19.12
N THR A 147 24.84 2.05 -19.93
CA THR A 147 24.81 1.44 -21.27
C THR A 147 24.39 2.47 -22.32
N ALA A 148 24.95 2.36 -23.52
CA ALA A 148 24.53 3.15 -24.67
C ALA A 148 23.23 2.60 -25.29
N GLY A 149 22.45 3.46 -25.92
CA GLY A 149 21.19 3.10 -26.56
C GLY A 149 20.74 4.11 -27.61
N ALA A 150 20.02 3.63 -28.61
CA ALA A 150 19.36 4.49 -29.60
C ALA A 150 17.98 4.94 -29.07
N ALA A 151 17.38 5.95 -29.70
CA ALA A 151 16.03 6.37 -29.35
C ALA A 151 15.04 5.18 -29.38
N GLY A 152 14.34 4.95 -28.27
CA GLY A 152 13.39 3.86 -28.08
C GLY A 152 13.97 2.56 -27.54
N SER A 153 15.30 2.43 -27.38
CA SER A 153 15.90 1.26 -26.73
C SER A 153 15.93 1.41 -25.22
N ASP A 154 16.06 0.28 -24.53
CA ASP A 154 16.40 0.27 -23.11
C ASP A 154 17.83 0.76 -22.88
N ILE A 155 18.02 1.48 -21.77
CA ILE A 155 19.33 1.82 -21.22
C ILE A 155 19.31 1.61 -19.71
N GLY A 156 20.44 1.17 -19.16
CA GLY A 156 20.70 1.19 -17.73
C GLY A 156 21.12 2.59 -17.29
N VAL A 157 20.52 3.08 -16.21
CA VAL A 157 20.85 4.34 -15.55
C VAL A 157 21.21 4.06 -14.10
N THR A 158 22.17 4.80 -13.56
CA THR A 158 22.53 4.76 -12.15
C THR A 158 22.76 6.18 -11.61
N GLU A 159 23.25 6.30 -10.37
CA GLU A 159 23.54 7.57 -9.70
C GLU A 159 22.33 8.51 -9.73
N PHE A 160 21.17 7.98 -9.31
CA PHE A 160 19.93 8.75 -9.27
C PHE A 160 20.03 9.89 -8.26
N ASP A 161 19.93 11.11 -8.77
CA ASP A 161 19.85 12.32 -7.96
C ASP A 161 18.52 13.05 -8.20
N GLY A 162 17.90 13.50 -7.12
CA GLY A 162 16.58 14.11 -7.11
C GLY A 162 15.41 13.13 -6.97
N VAL A 163 14.19 13.67 -7.02
CA VAL A 163 12.94 12.90 -6.85
C VAL A 163 12.15 12.96 -8.15
N LEU A 164 11.78 11.79 -8.69
CA LEU A 164 10.96 11.70 -9.90
C LEU A 164 9.56 12.25 -9.60
N ASN A 165 9.30 13.47 -10.04
CA ASN A 165 8.04 14.15 -9.81
C ASN A 165 7.08 13.86 -10.97
N TYR A 166 6.02 13.12 -10.69
CA TYR A 166 4.93 12.88 -11.62
C TYR A 166 3.62 12.70 -10.84
N ASP A 167 2.52 13.07 -11.48
CA ASP A 167 1.20 12.92 -10.86
C ASP A 167 0.71 11.48 -11.03
N LEU A 168 0.07 10.95 -9.99
CA LEU A 168 -0.69 9.71 -10.11
C LEU A 168 -1.86 9.93 -11.07
N GLY A 169 -2.15 8.94 -11.90
CA GLY A 169 -3.30 9.00 -12.78
C GLY A 169 -4.62 8.89 -12.02
N HIS A 170 -5.71 8.87 -12.76
CA HIS A 170 -7.07 8.76 -12.25
C HIS A 170 -7.82 7.59 -12.90
N VAL A 171 -8.68 6.92 -12.12
CA VAL A 171 -9.52 5.84 -12.65
C VAL A 171 -10.97 6.30 -12.78
N THR A 172 -11.55 6.19 -13.98
CA THR A 172 -12.99 6.36 -14.18
C THR A 172 -13.63 4.99 -14.37
N ILE A 173 -14.48 4.58 -13.42
CA ILE A 173 -15.18 3.30 -13.47
C ILE A 173 -16.61 3.52 -13.99
N VAL A 174 -16.95 2.92 -15.13
CA VAL A 174 -18.31 2.86 -15.65
C VAL A 174 -18.95 1.54 -15.21
N SER A 175 -19.97 1.65 -14.37
CA SER A 175 -20.64 0.49 -13.75
C SER A 175 -21.69 -0.13 -14.67
N ILE A 176 -21.31 -1.13 -15.46
CA ILE A 176 -22.18 -1.81 -16.42
C ILE A 176 -23.19 -2.74 -15.70
N PRO A 177 -24.50 -2.64 -15.98
CA PRO A 177 -25.50 -3.55 -15.42
C PRO A 177 -25.23 -5.00 -15.80
N ARG A 178 -25.75 -5.93 -15.00
CA ARG A 178 -25.75 -7.36 -15.37
C ARG A 178 -26.70 -7.60 -16.53
N VAL A 179 -26.52 -8.70 -17.26
CA VAL A 179 -27.36 -9.03 -18.43
C VAL A 179 -28.86 -9.07 -18.13
N GLN A 180 -29.28 -9.57 -16.96
CA GLN A 180 -30.69 -9.60 -16.56
C GLN A 180 -31.30 -8.21 -16.29
N ASP A 181 -30.45 -7.21 -16.07
CA ASP A 181 -30.83 -5.82 -15.76
C ASP A 181 -30.61 -4.89 -16.99
N GLY A 182 -30.48 -5.47 -18.19
CA GLY A 182 -30.26 -4.76 -19.45
C GLY A 182 -28.85 -4.88 -20.03
N GLY A 183 -27.86 -5.24 -19.20
CA GLY A 183 -26.50 -5.53 -19.63
C GLY A 183 -25.86 -4.40 -20.46
N SER A 184 -25.19 -4.80 -21.54
CA SER A 184 -24.57 -3.88 -22.49
C SER A 184 -25.55 -2.97 -23.22
N ASN A 185 -26.82 -3.36 -23.36
CA ASN A 185 -27.83 -2.58 -24.09
C ASN A 185 -28.28 -1.34 -23.30
N ALA A 186 -27.99 -1.28 -22.00
CA ALA A 186 -28.28 -0.13 -21.15
C ALA A 186 -27.21 0.97 -21.24
N VAL A 187 -26.13 0.74 -22.00
CA VAL A 187 -24.95 1.60 -22.04
C VAL A 187 -25.00 2.53 -23.25
N ASP A 188 -24.79 3.82 -23.04
CA ASP A 188 -24.71 4.78 -24.14
C ASP A 188 -23.33 4.74 -24.81
N SER A 189 -23.32 4.38 -26.09
CA SER A 189 -22.09 4.24 -26.88
C SER A 189 -21.38 5.58 -27.12
N GLU A 190 -22.13 6.68 -27.29
CA GLU A 190 -21.55 8.01 -27.50
C GLU A 190 -20.84 8.49 -26.23
N THR A 191 -21.45 8.26 -25.06
CA THR A 191 -20.81 8.51 -23.77
C THR A 191 -19.52 7.71 -23.60
N LEU A 192 -19.51 6.42 -23.96
CA LEU A 192 -18.30 5.59 -23.83
C LEU A 192 -17.15 6.10 -24.69
N LEU A 193 -17.40 6.45 -25.95
CA LEU A 193 -16.38 7.01 -26.84
C LEU A 193 -15.81 8.33 -26.30
N ASN A 194 -16.70 9.22 -25.85
CA ASN A 194 -16.29 10.49 -25.22
C ASN A 194 -15.48 10.32 -23.93
N GLN A 195 -15.64 9.19 -23.23
CA GLN A 195 -14.80 8.86 -22.08
C GLN A 195 -13.48 8.26 -22.54
N GLN A 196 -13.47 7.34 -23.51
CA GLN A 196 -12.25 6.72 -24.02
C GLN A 196 -11.22 7.79 -24.44
N ASP A 197 -11.64 8.81 -25.18
CA ASP A 197 -10.75 9.88 -25.68
C ASP A 197 -10.08 10.73 -24.57
N LYS A 198 -10.52 10.57 -23.31
CA LYS A 198 -10.00 11.30 -22.15
C LYS A 198 -9.08 10.47 -21.27
N HIS A 199 -8.87 9.20 -21.59
CA HIS A 199 -8.08 8.28 -20.78
C HIS A 199 -7.01 7.62 -21.66
N ASP A 200 -5.86 7.30 -21.06
CA ASP A 200 -4.74 6.70 -21.77
C ASP A 200 -4.97 5.21 -22.05
N LEU A 201 -5.71 4.53 -21.18
CA LEU A 201 -6.00 3.10 -21.28
C LEU A 201 -7.47 2.79 -21.01
N THR A 202 -7.99 1.78 -21.69
CA THR A 202 -9.32 1.22 -21.46
C THR A 202 -9.25 -0.23 -20.99
N ALA A 203 -9.86 -0.51 -19.83
CA ALA A 203 -10.00 -1.82 -19.26
C ALA A 203 -11.46 -2.31 -19.30
N VAL A 204 -11.68 -3.61 -19.54
CA VAL A 204 -12.99 -4.24 -19.48
C VAL A 204 -13.00 -5.40 -18.47
N ALA A 205 -13.92 -5.35 -17.51
CA ALA A 205 -14.12 -6.36 -16.49
C ALA A 205 -15.53 -6.96 -16.58
N GLY A 206 -15.63 -8.12 -17.25
CA GLY A 206 -16.86 -8.89 -17.43
C GLY A 206 -17.40 -8.87 -18.86
N ASN A 207 -18.27 -9.83 -19.19
CA ASN A 207 -18.72 -10.06 -20.55
C ASN A 207 -19.67 -8.95 -21.05
N GLU A 208 -20.54 -8.43 -20.19
CA GLU A 208 -21.42 -7.31 -20.54
C GLU A 208 -20.62 -6.03 -20.82
N ALA A 209 -19.53 -5.80 -20.08
CA ALA A 209 -18.63 -4.68 -20.33
C ALA A 209 -17.88 -4.83 -21.66
N LEU A 210 -17.39 -6.03 -21.97
CA LEU A 210 -16.78 -6.32 -23.27
C LEU A 210 -17.78 -6.15 -24.43
N ALA A 211 -19.02 -6.62 -24.26
CA ALA A 211 -20.07 -6.44 -25.26
C ALA A 211 -20.45 -4.96 -25.46
N ALA A 212 -20.47 -4.17 -24.39
CA ALA A 212 -20.70 -2.72 -24.46
C ALA A 212 -19.56 -2.01 -25.22
N ALA A 213 -18.30 -2.33 -24.91
CA ALA A 213 -17.13 -1.80 -25.62
C ALA A 213 -17.20 -2.11 -27.12
N HIS A 214 -17.46 -3.37 -27.46
CA HIS A 214 -17.56 -3.81 -28.86
C HIS A 214 -18.72 -3.14 -29.61
N THR A 215 -19.84 -2.89 -28.94
CA THR A 215 -20.99 -2.18 -29.52
C THR A 215 -20.65 -0.72 -29.79
N ALA A 216 -19.91 -0.09 -28.89
CA ALA A 216 -19.47 1.30 -29.01
C ALA A 216 -18.27 1.48 -29.97
N GLY A 217 -17.63 0.41 -30.42
CA GLY A 217 -16.41 0.49 -31.24
C GLY A 217 -15.14 0.83 -30.43
N VAL A 218 -15.19 0.62 -29.11
CA VAL A 218 -14.08 0.81 -28.17
C VAL A 218 -13.26 -0.47 -28.13
N GLU A 219 -11.97 -0.39 -28.45
CA GLU A 219 -11.04 -1.51 -28.35
C GLU A 219 -10.35 -1.50 -26.96
N PRO A 220 -10.56 -2.53 -26.11
CA PRO A 220 -9.96 -2.53 -24.78
C PRO A 220 -8.49 -2.94 -24.80
N ASP A 221 -7.64 -2.15 -24.16
CA ASP A 221 -6.22 -2.46 -23.91
C ASP A 221 -6.06 -3.59 -22.89
N ILE A 222 -6.93 -3.63 -21.88
CA ILE A 222 -6.84 -4.56 -20.75
C ILE A 222 -8.12 -5.36 -20.63
N ARG A 223 -8.02 -6.69 -20.70
CA ARG A 223 -9.16 -7.62 -20.56
C ARG A 223 -9.03 -8.61 -19.41
N PHE A 224 -7.82 -8.78 -18.89
CA PHE A 224 -7.49 -9.75 -17.84
C PHE A 224 -6.66 -9.07 -16.75
N GLY A 225 -6.74 -9.59 -15.52
CA GLY A 225 -6.03 -9.00 -14.38
C GLY A 225 -6.39 -7.53 -14.15
N THR A 226 -7.61 -7.12 -14.52
CA THR A 226 -8.00 -5.71 -14.64
C THR A 226 -7.73 -4.92 -13.38
N THR A 227 -8.13 -5.42 -12.20
CA THR A 227 -7.88 -4.75 -10.92
C THR A 227 -6.39 -4.44 -10.71
N GLN A 228 -5.49 -5.38 -11.00
CA GLN A 228 -4.05 -5.18 -10.87
C GLN A 228 -3.49 -4.25 -11.94
N ALA A 229 -3.91 -4.44 -13.19
CA ALA A 229 -3.43 -3.68 -14.33
C ALA A 229 -3.82 -2.20 -14.26
N ILE A 230 -5.07 -1.90 -13.89
CA ILE A 230 -5.56 -0.53 -13.68
C ILE A 230 -4.76 0.13 -12.55
N THR A 231 -4.59 -0.57 -11.42
CA THR A 231 -3.82 -0.06 -10.28
C THR A 231 -2.39 0.30 -10.67
N GLU A 232 -1.68 -0.60 -11.37
CA GLU A 232 -0.30 -0.37 -11.80
C GLU A 232 -0.21 0.79 -12.79
N ALA A 233 -1.05 0.81 -13.82
CA ALA A 233 -1.08 1.89 -14.81
C ALA A 233 -1.28 3.26 -14.15
N THR A 234 -2.21 3.35 -13.20
CA THR A 234 -2.49 4.59 -12.48
C THR A 234 -1.34 5.03 -11.57
N VAL A 235 -0.66 4.09 -10.91
CA VAL A 235 0.57 4.38 -10.13
C VAL A 235 1.71 4.86 -11.02
N LYS A 236 1.68 4.53 -12.31
CA LYS A 236 2.62 5.00 -13.34
C LYS A 236 2.16 6.28 -14.05
N GLY A 237 1.10 6.92 -13.56
CA GLY A 237 0.63 8.22 -14.03
C GLY A 237 -0.36 8.18 -15.19
N LEU A 238 -0.94 7.02 -15.50
CA LEU A 238 -1.91 6.87 -16.59
C LEU A 238 -3.35 6.99 -16.10
N ASP A 239 -4.16 7.74 -16.84
CA ASP A 239 -5.61 7.81 -16.66
C ASP A 239 -6.26 6.58 -17.28
N VAL A 240 -7.12 5.90 -16.53
CA VAL A 240 -7.70 4.60 -16.95
C VAL A 240 -9.22 4.63 -16.92
N LEU A 241 -9.84 4.30 -18.05
CA LEU A 241 -11.26 4.01 -18.16
C LEU A 241 -11.52 2.53 -17.87
N SER A 242 -12.21 2.21 -16.78
CA SER A 242 -12.61 0.84 -16.44
C SER A 242 -14.10 0.63 -16.71
N LEU A 243 -14.44 -0.18 -17.72
CA LEU A 243 -15.79 -0.67 -17.95
C LEU A 243 -15.97 -1.95 -17.13
N ALA A 244 -16.71 -1.89 -16.03
CA ALA A 244 -16.82 -3.00 -15.11
C ALA A 244 -18.28 -3.39 -14.89
N VAL A 245 -18.59 -4.67 -15.02
CA VAL A 245 -19.88 -5.20 -14.58
C VAL A 245 -20.04 -4.92 -13.09
N GLN A 246 -21.24 -4.59 -12.62
CA GLN A 246 -21.54 -4.24 -11.21
C GLN A 246 -20.91 -5.19 -10.17
N THR A 247 -20.77 -6.48 -10.48
CA THR A 247 -20.11 -7.47 -9.62
C THR A 247 -18.62 -7.25 -9.43
N ALA A 248 -17.94 -6.69 -10.42
CA ALA A 248 -16.50 -6.44 -10.43
C ALA A 248 -16.13 -5.05 -9.87
N VAL A 249 -17.10 -4.12 -9.79
CA VAL A 249 -16.86 -2.75 -9.30
C VAL A 249 -16.32 -2.74 -7.88
N SER A 250 -16.87 -3.57 -6.98
CA SER A 250 -16.46 -3.55 -5.56
C SER A 250 -14.99 -3.89 -5.39
N ASP A 251 -14.53 -4.99 -6.01
CA ASP A 251 -13.13 -5.44 -5.98
C ASP A 251 -12.15 -4.38 -6.49
N GLN A 252 -12.49 -3.72 -7.61
CA GLN A 252 -11.71 -2.61 -8.13
C GLN A 252 -11.68 -1.43 -7.16
N THR A 253 -12.83 -0.98 -6.67
CA THR A 253 -12.88 0.18 -5.77
C THR A 253 -12.19 -0.05 -4.44
N ASP A 254 -12.24 -1.28 -3.90
CA ASP A 254 -11.59 -1.61 -2.64
C ASP A 254 -10.06 -1.60 -2.83
N THR A 255 -9.55 -2.21 -3.90
CA THR A 255 -8.10 -2.18 -4.22
C THR A 255 -7.59 -0.76 -4.46
N LEU A 256 -8.32 0.07 -5.22
CA LEU A 256 -7.93 1.45 -5.48
C LEU A 256 -7.89 2.28 -4.19
N ARG A 257 -8.84 2.09 -3.27
CA ARG A 257 -8.83 2.74 -1.95
C ARG A 257 -7.64 2.30 -1.11
N GLU A 258 -7.34 1.00 -1.06
CA GLU A 258 -6.20 0.46 -0.31
C GLU A 258 -4.87 1.06 -0.78
N ARG A 259 -4.77 1.41 -2.07
CA ARG A 259 -3.60 2.04 -2.70
C ARG A 259 -3.64 3.57 -2.68
N ASN A 260 -4.65 4.18 -2.06
CA ASN A 260 -4.88 5.64 -2.06
C ASN A 260 -4.98 6.25 -3.48
N ILE A 261 -5.49 5.49 -4.44
CA ILE A 261 -5.71 5.95 -5.81
C ILE A 261 -7.07 6.63 -5.92
N THR A 262 -7.10 7.80 -6.55
CA THR A 262 -8.35 8.54 -6.79
C THR A 262 -9.13 7.88 -7.92
N TYR A 263 -10.43 7.71 -7.72
CA TYR A 263 -11.31 7.17 -8.74
C TYR A 263 -12.69 7.84 -8.71
N GLU A 264 -13.35 7.82 -9.87
CA GLU A 264 -14.73 8.27 -10.06
C GLU A 264 -15.61 7.08 -10.49
N LEU A 265 -16.85 7.04 -10.00
CA LEU A 265 -17.85 6.08 -10.48
C LEU A 265 -18.91 6.78 -11.33
N VAL A 266 -19.14 6.26 -12.52
CA VAL A 266 -20.07 6.80 -13.53
C VAL A 266 -21.11 5.73 -13.87
N ASP A 267 -22.36 6.17 -14.04
CA ASP A 267 -23.45 5.32 -14.53
C ASP A 267 -23.27 5.03 -16.04
N PRO A 268 -23.79 3.92 -16.58
CA PRO A 268 -23.84 3.60 -18.02
C PRO A 268 -24.36 4.71 -18.95
N THR A 269 -25.05 5.71 -18.42
CA THR A 269 -25.56 6.88 -19.14
C THR A 269 -24.65 8.12 -19.07
N GLY A 270 -23.48 8.02 -18.42
CA GLY A 270 -22.52 9.11 -18.28
C GLY A 270 -22.75 10.03 -17.09
N THR A 271 -23.79 9.76 -16.28
CA THR A 271 -24.09 10.56 -15.10
C THR A 271 -23.14 10.18 -13.95
N ARG A 272 -22.45 11.19 -13.37
CA ARG A 272 -21.63 10.99 -12.17
C ARG A 272 -22.49 10.41 -11.04
N LEU A 273 -22.11 9.26 -10.52
CA LEU A 273 -22.76 8.69 -9.34
C LEU A 273 -22.26 9.43 -8.10
N ARG A 274 -22.91 10.56 -7.77
CA ARG A 274 -22.65 11.25 -6.50
C ARG A 274 -22.90 10.30 -5.35
N GLY A 275 -21.89 10.14 -4.49
CA GLY A 275 -21.85 9.28 -3.31
C GLY A 275 -23.16 9.23 -2.52
N ARG A 276 -24.00 8.28 -2.89
CA ARG A 276 -25.01 7.65 -2.04
C ARG A 276 -24.99 6.19 -2.43
N VAL A 277 -23.95 5.48 -1.98
CA VAL A 277 -24.11 4.07 -1.65
C VAL A 277 -25.17 4.04 -0.57
N ILE A 278 -26.45 4.01 -0.97
CA ILE A 278 -27.53 3.59 -0.09
C ILE A 278 -27.21 2.13 0.16
N ALA A 279 -26.48 1.88 1.23
CA ALA A 279 -26.41 0.60 1.89
C ALA A 279 -27.84 0.22 2.33
N ARG A 280 -28.69 -0.21 1.40
CA ARG A 280 -29.97 -0.85 1.69
C ARG A 280 -29.80 -2.34 1.97
N PHE A 281 -28.60 -2.73 2.38
CA PHE A 281 -28.24 -4.11 2.72
C PHE A 281 -27.62 -4.27 4.14
N VAL A 282 -27.49 -3.19 4.92
CA VAL A 282 -26.87 -3.25 6.27
C VAL A 282 -27.81 -2.75 7.39
N SER A 283 -29.13 -2.84 7.18
CA SER A 283 -30.09 -2.62 8.27
C SER A 283 -30.60 -3.91 8.91
N GLY A 284 -30.59 -5.04 8.18
CA GLY A 284 -31.10 -6.32 8.70
C GLY A 284 -30.20 -6.99 9.74
N CYS A 285 -28.88 -6.78 9.66
CA CYS A 285 -27.93 -7.43 10.58
C CYS A 285 -27.68 -6.65 11.87
N ARG A 286 -27.99 -5.34 11.91
CA ARG A 286 -27.68 -4.48 13.07
C ARG A 286 -28.67 -4.66 14.23
N ASP A 287 -29.91 -5.03 13.94
CA ASP A 287 -30.93 -5.26 14.97
C ASP A 287 -30.86 -6.67 15.58
N ALA A 288 -30.38 -7.67 14.83
CA ALA A 288 -30.20 -9.05 15.33
C ALA A 288 -29.03 -9.19 16.33
N ILE A 289 -27.99 -8.36 16.21
CA ILE A 289 -26.83 -8.38 17.12
C ILE A 289 -27.13 -7.63 18.43
N ARG A 290 -28.09 -6.70 18.45
CA ARG A 290 -28.47 -5.95 19.65
C ARG A 290 -29.50 -6.64 20.54
N SER A 291 -30.27 -7.61 20.04
CA SER A 291 -31.32 -8.29 20.82
C SER A 291 -30.87 -9.54 21.57
N GLY A 292 -29.68 -10.09 21.27
CA GLY A 292 -29.15 -11.26 21.98
C GLY A 292 -30.04 -12.51 21.90
N ASP A 293 -30.90 -12.61 20.87
CA ASP A 293 -31.82 -13.74 20.69
C ASP A 293 -31.24 -14.75 19.69
N ASN A 294 -30.80 -15.90 20.20
CA ASN A 294 -30.18 -16.96 19.40
C ASN A 294 -31.19 -18.03 18.96
N ARG A 295 -32.47 -17.68 18.80
CA ARG A 295 -33.51 -18.57 18.28
C ARG A 295 -34.31 -17.90 17.15
N THR A 296 -34.11 -18.40 15.93
CA THR A 296 -35.07 -18.34 14.81
C THR A 296 -35.73 -16.98 14.55
N GLY A 297 -35.01 -16.05 13.91
CA GLY A 297 -35.58 -14.92 13.19
C GLY A 297 -35.59 -15.20 11.69
N ALA A 298 -36.68 -15.74 11.16
CA ALA A 298 -36.90 -15.86 9.73
C ALA A 298 -37.20 -14.47 9.13
N ALA A 299 -36.39 -14.01 8.17
CA ALA A 299 -36.85 -12.99 7.24
C ALA A 299 -37.65 -13.68 6.14
N SER A 300 -38.97 -13.58 6.18
CA SER A 300 -39.85 -13.98 5.09
C SER A 300 -39.71 -12.99 3.94
N SER A 301 -39.24 -13.45 2.78
CA SER A 301 -39.56 -12.76 1.54
C SER A 301 -40.94 -13.23 1.10
N VAL A 302 -41.88 -12.30 0.92
CA VAL A 302 -43.03 -12.57 0.06
C VAL A 302 -42.52 -12.46 -1.37
N TYR A 303 -42.25 -13.61 -1.98
CA TYR A 303 -42.09 -13.78 -3.42
C TYR A 303 -43.35 -14.51 -3.91
N ASP A 304 -44.09 -13.90 -4.83
CA ASP A 304 -45.21 -14.52 -5.52
C ASP A 304 -44.70 -15.05 -6.87
N GLY A 305 -44.48 -16.37 -6.95
CA GLY A 305 -43.96 -17.07 -8.14
C GLY A 305 -43.52 -18.50 -7.76
N PRO A 306 -43.83 -19.54 -8.57
CA PRO A 306 -43.80 -20.91 -8.08
C PRO A 306 -42.39 -21.55 -8.17
N PHE A 307 -42.11 -22.41 -7.18
CA PHE A 307 -40.99 -23.36 -7.03
C PHE A 307 -39.69 -22.94 -6.32
N SER A 308 -39.76 -23.08 -4.99
CA SER A 308 -38.93 -23.79 -4.01
C SER A 308 -37.42 -23.53 -3.76
N PRO A 309 -36.99 -23.63 -2.48
CA PRO A 309 -35.73 -23.14 -1.93
C PRO A 309 -34.73 -24.28 -1.61
N ASP A 310 -33.43 -23.96 -1.58
CA ASP A 310 -32.50 -24.42 -0.53
C ASP A 310 -31.07 -24.01 -0.90
N TYR A 311 -30.66 -22.81 -0.49
CA TYR A 311 -29.24 -22.49 -0.30
C TYR A 311 -29.10 -21.53 0.88
N ARG A 312 -28.42 -21.99 1.94
CA ARG A 312 -28.05 -21.21 3.13
C ARG A 312 -26.54 -20.97 3.11
N PHE A 313 -26.08 -19.72 3.23
CA PHE A 313 -24.68 -19.40 3.50
C PHE A 313 -24.52 -18.88 4.95
N PRO A 314 -23.53 -19.37 5.72
CA PRO A 314 -23.26 -18.87 7.06
C PRO A 314 -22.42 -17.59 7.06
N CYS A 315 -22.76 -16.69 7.98
CA CYS A 315 -22.26 -15.32 8.11
C CYS A 315 -21.14 -15.24 9.17
N TRP A 316 -19.87 -15.49 8.83
CA TRP A 316 -18.77 -15.52 9.82
C TRP A 316 -17.42 -14.95 9.33
N SER A 317 -17.40 -13.96 8.43
CA SER A 317 -16.11 -13.42 7.93
C SER A 317 -16.02 -11.90 7.69
N VAL A 318 -16.90 -11.08 8.27
CA VAL A 318 -16.77 -9.60 8.18
C VAL A 318 -16.86 -8.99 9.57
N GLY A 319 -15.74 -8.94 10.29
CA GLY A 319 -15.74 -8.48 11.68
C GLY A 319 -14.35 -8.32 12.30
N ALA A 320 -13.45 -7.56 11.69
CA ALA A 320 -12.30 -6.94 12.36
C ALA A 320 -11.68 -5.87 11.44
N LEU A 321 -11.15 -4.79 12.02
CA LEU A 321 -10.54 -3.61 11.38
C LEU A 321 -11.48 -2.50 10.87
N SER A 322 -12.27 -1.95 11.79
CA SER A 322 -12.61 -0.53 11.78
C SER A 322 -12.76 -0.06 13.22
N LEU A 323 -11.63 0.19 13.90
CA LEU A 323 -11.58 0.89 15.19
C LEU A 323 -10.11 1.20 15.55
N THR A 324 -9.54 2.28 15.01
CA THR A 324 -8.64 3.17 15.78
C THR A 324 -8.32 4.45 15.00
N HIS A 325 -8.38 5.57 15.73
CA HIS A 325 -7.91 6.94 15.40
C HIS A 325 -8.89 7.90 14.71
N ARG A 326 -9.90 8.31 15.49
CA ARG A 326 -10.16 9.75 15.70
C ARG A 326 -9.55 10.17 17.04
N ARG A 327 -8.56 11.05 17.01
CA ARG A 327 -8.49 12.26 17.82
C ARG A 327 -7.65 13.28 17.05
#